data_AF-A0A1Q3U4D2-F1
#
_entry.id   AF-A0A1Q3U4D2-F1
#
_cell.length_a   1.000
_cell.length_b   1.000
_cell.length_c   1.000
_cell.angle_alpha   90.00
_cell.angle_beta   90.00
_cell.angle_gamma   90.00
#
_symmetry.space_group_name_H-M   'P 1'
#
loop_
_entity.id
_entity.type
_entity.pdbx_description
1 polymer ?
#
loop_
_entity_poly.entity_id
_entity_poly.type
_entity_poly.pdbx_seq_one_letter_code
_entity_poly.pdbx_strand_id
1 'polypeptide(L)'
;MSNKFKDDPENYYKMSEPHESADKANEALQKFYEKVSEARKEFKIADILIVTKDSVRYEDGNIGQFMQHSQYGNQLNGVSMAAYAYGQLQAEDRERINKLIAGKR
;
A
#
# COMPACT_ATOMS: atom_id res chain seq x y z
N MET A 1 -5.54 17.71 -4.67
CA MET A 1 -6.55 16.75 -5.16
C MET A 1 -7.26 16.19 -3.94
N SER A 2 -8.59 16.08 -3.91
CA SER A 2 -9.26 15.38 -2.81
C SER A 2 -8.81 13.93 -2.79
N ASN A 3 -8.40 13.40 -1.63
CA ASN A 3 -8.05 12.00 -1.51
C ASN A 3 -9.26 11.16 -1.97
N LYS A 4 -9.13 10.50 -3.12
CA LYS A 4 -10.26 9.76 -3.75
C LYS A 4 -10.60 8.48 -2.98
N PHE A 5 -9.71 8.04 -2.09
CA PHE A 5 -9.90 6.87 -1.25
C PHE A 5 -10.45 7.32 0.11
N LYS A 6 -11.65 6.85 0.44
CA LYS A 6 -12.28 7.08 1.75
C LYS A 6 -11.78 6.03 2.74
N ASP A 7 -11.67 6.39 4.01
CA ASP A 7 -11.46 5.41 5.08
C ASP A 7 -12.62 4.41 5.07
N ASP A 8 -12.30 3.12 4.94
CA ASP A 8 -13.23 2.00 4.99
C ASP A 8 -12.72 0.96 5.99
N PRO A 9 -13.00 1.16 7.29
CA PRO A 9 -12.51 0.28 8.35
C PRO A 9 -13.07 -1.14 8.23
N GLU A 10 -14.32 -1.30 7.82
CA GLU A 10 -14.96 -2.61 7.70
C GLU A 10 -14.28 -3.45 6.61
N ASN A 11 -14.01 -2.84 5.45
CA ASN A 11 -13.28 -3.53 4.40
C ASN A 11 -11.83 -3.81 4.82
N TYR A 12 -11.18 -2.87 5.52
CA TYR A 12 -9.82 -3.10 6.06
C TYR A 12 -9.76 -4.33 6.97
N TYR A 13 -10.73 -4.51 7.87
CA TYR A 13 -10.77 -5.70 8.74
C TYR A 13 -10.94 -6.99 7.95
N LYS A 14 -11.84 -7.02 6.95
CA LYS A 14 -12.02 -8.20 6.09
C LYS A 14 -10.76 -8.56 5.33
N MET A 15 -10.02 -7.56 4.82
CA MET A 15 -8.76 -7.79 4.12
C MET A 15 -7.61 -8.20 5.06
N SER A 16 -7.77 -8.01 6.37
CA SER A 16 -6.81 -8.41 7.39
C SER A 16 -7.07 -9.81 7.95
N GLU A 17 -8.09 -10.51 7.46
CA GLU A 17 -8.31 -11.92 7.79
C GLU A 17 -7.12 -12.76 7.30
N PRO A 18 -6.57 -13.63 8.16
CA PRO A 18 -5.39 -14.41 7.80
C PRO A 18 -5.73 -15.41 6.69
N HIS A 19 -4.79 -15.57 5.74
CA HIS A 19 -4.85 -16.69 4.82
C HIS A 19 -4.70 -18.02 5.56
N GLU A 20 -5.23 -19.09 4.96
CA GLU A 20 -5.15 -20.46 5.49
C GLU A 20 -3.71 -20.92 5.73
N SER A 21 -2.78 -20.48 4.88
CA SER A 21 -1.36 -20.81 4.97
C SER A 21 -0.49 -19.73 4.30
N ALA A 22 0.81 -19.78 4.58
CA ALA A 22 1.80 -18.93 3.91
C ALA A 22 1.79 -19.13 2.38
N ASP A 23 1.62 -20.36 1.91
CA ASP A 23 1.54 -20.66 0.47
C ASP A 23 0.31 -20.02 -0.17
N LYS A 24 -0.84 -20.04 0.52
CA LYS A 24 -2.06 -19.36 0.05
C LYS A 24 -1.92 -17.84 0.05
N ALA A 25 -1.21 -17.27 1.02
CA ALA A 25 -0.88 -15.85 1.01
C ALA A 25 0.00 -15.48 -0.19
N ASN A 26 1.04 -16.27 -0.46
CA ASN A 26 1.92 -16.06 -1.61
C ASN A 26 1.16 -16.18 -2.95
N GLU A 27 0.28 -17.19 -3.08
CA GLU A 27 -0.57 -17.37 -4.26
C GLU A 27 -1.50 -16.17 -4.48
N ALA A 28 -2.12 -15.66 -3.42
CA ALA A 28 -2.99 -14.47 -3.48
C ALA A 28 -2.21 -13.22 -3.90
N LEU A 29 -1.01 -13.02 -3.34
CA LEU A 29 -0.14 -11.89 -3.68
C LEU A 29 0.34 -11.95 -5.14
N GLN A 30 0.71 -13.14 -5.63
CA GLN A 30 1.09 -13.32 -7.03
C GLN A 30 -0.07 -12.98 -7.97
N LYS A 31 -1.28 -13.48 -7.68
CA LYS A 31 -2.49 -13.15 -8.46
C LYS A 31 -2.79 -11.66 -8.45
N PHE A 32 -2.59 -10.98 -7.31
CA PHE A 32 -2.74 -9.53 -7.23
C PHE A 32 -1.77 -8.82 -8.18
N TYR A 33 -0.49 -9.19 -8.19
CA TYR A 33 0.50 -8.62 -9.11
C TYR A 33 0.23 -8.92 -10.59
N GLU A 34 -0.29 -10.12 -10.90
CA GLU A 34 -0.76 -10.46 -12.25
C GLU A 34 -1.90 -9.54 -12.68
N LYS A 35 -2.90 -9.32 -11.80
CA LYS A 35 -4.02 -8.41 -12.05
C LYS A 35 -3.58 -6.96 -12.25
N VAL A 36 -2.60 -6.48 -11.47
CA VAL A 36 -2.06 -5.13 -11.68
C VAL A 36 -1.31 -5.03 -13.01
N SER A 37 -0.55 -6.06 -13.39
CA SER A 37 0.13 -6.13 -14.69
C SER A 37 -0.85 -6.08 -15.85
N GLU A 38 -1.96 -6.82 -15.78
CA GLU A 38 -3.06 -6.77 -16.75
C GLU A 38 -3.68 -5.36 -16.81
N ALA A 39 -4.06 -4.80 -15.67
CA ALA A 39 -4.66 -3.48 -15.58
C ALA A 39 -3.75 -2.38 -16.15
N ARG A 40 -2.43 -2.43 -15.88
CA ARG A 40 -1.51 -1.43 -16.44
C ARG A 40 -1.50 -1.45 -17.97
N LYS A 41 -1.61 -2.63 -18.58
CA LYS A 41 -1.67 -2.78 -20.04
C LYS A 41 -2.97 -2.22 -20.58
N GLU A 42 -4.09 -2.58 -19.96
CA GLU A 42 -5.44 -2.12 -20.32
C GLU A 42 -5.54 -0.59 -20.28
N PHE A 43 -5.13 0.02 -19.16
CA PHE A 43 -5.23 1.46 -18.95
C PHE A 43 -4.03 2.26 -19.46
N LYS A 44 -3.07 1.60 -20.13
CA LYS A 44 -1.86 2.21 -20.69
C LYS A 44 -1.05 2.99 -19.65
N ILE A 45 -0.93 2.44 -18.44
CA ILE A 45 -0.13 3.02 -17.36
C ILE A 45 1.26 2.38 -17.39
N ALA A 46 2.28 3.18 -17.69
CA ALA A 46 3.63 2.67 -17.89
C ALA A 46 4.35 2.35 -16.56
N ASP A 47 4.41 3.28 -15.62
CA ASP A 47 5.18 3.08 -14.39
C ASP A 47 4.24 2.92 -13.21
N ILE A 48 4.42 1.82 -12.46
CA ILE A 48 3.70 1.55 -11.22
C ILE A 48 4.70 1.09 -10.18
N LEU A 49 4.69 1.74 -9.03
CA LEU A 49 5.35 1.28 -7.81
C LEU A 49 4.26 0.88 -6.82
N ILE A 50 4.29 -0.38 -6.40
CA ILE A 50 3.40 -0.93 -5.39
C ILE A 50 4.21 -1.18 -4.14
N VAL A 51 3.71 -0.73 -2.99
CA VAL A 51 4.27 -1.07 -1.67
C VAL A 51 3.17 -1.75 -0.88
N THR A 52 3.41 -2.97 -0.41
CA THR A 52 2.49 -3.67 0.50
C THR A 52 3.12 -3.74 1.89
N LYS A 53 2.27 -3.64 2.90
CA LYS A 53 2.63 -3.89 4.30
C LYS A 53 1.82 -5.08 4.75
N ASP A 54 2.52 -6.15 5.10
CA ASP A 54 1.93 -7.44 5.41
C ASP A 54 2.26 -7.83 6.85
N SER A 55 1.44 -8.72 7.41
CA SER A 55 1.62 -9.27 8.75
C SER A 55 1.60 -10.79 8.70
N VAL A 56 2.44 -11.44 9.50
CA VAL A 56 2.50 -12.90 9.64
C VAL A 56 2.37 -13.27 11.11
N ARG A 57 1.52 -14.24 11.41
CA ARG A 57 1.43 -14.85 12.74
C ARG A 57 2.34 -16.07 12.78
N TYR A 58 3.28 -16.07 13.72
CA TYR A 58 4.19 -17.19 13.97
C TYR A 58 3.54 -18.24 14.89
N GLU A 59 4.15 -19.43 14.95
CA GLU A 59 3.65 -20.54 15.78
C GLU A 59 3.61 -20.22 17.28
N ASP A 60 4.50 -19.35 17.74
CA ASP A 60 4.55 -18.85 19.13
C ASP A 60 3.45 -17.81 19.45
N GLY A 61 2.59 -17.50 18.46
CA GLY A 61 1.51 -16.53 18.57
C GLY A 61 1.94 -15.07 18.32
N ASN A 62 3.23 -14.80 18.19
CA ASN A 62 3.73 -13.46 17.87
C ASN A 62 3.35 -13.04 16.45
N ILE A 63 3.20 -11.73 16.24
CA ILE A 63 2.88 -11.15 14.94
C ILE A 63 4.11 -10.39 14.44
N GLY A 64 4.69 -10.87 13.34
CA GLY A 64 5.67 -10.13 12.56
C GLY A 64 4.99 -9.21 11.56
N GLN A 65 5.63 -8.09 11.25
CA GLN A 65 5.22 -7.21 10.15
C GLN A 65 6.41 -7.00 9.22
N PHE A 66 6.13 -6.96 7.93
CA PHE A 66 7.13 -6.63 6.92
C PHE A 66 6.53 -5.78 5.82
N MET A 67 7.40 -5.13 5.07
CA MET A 67 7.02 -4.38 3.89
C MET A 67 7.78 -4.93 2.69
N GLN A 68 7.12 -4.96 1.56
CA GLN A 68 7.71 -5.33 0.30
C GLN A 68 7.22 -4.37 -0.78
N HIS A 69 7.91 -4.35 -1.90
CA HIS A 69 7.51 -3.55 -3.04
C HIS A 69 7.65 -4.34 -4.33
N SER A 70 6.89 -3.92 -5.33
CA SER A 70 7.00 -4.41 -6.70
C SER A 70 6.94 -3.23 -7.66
N GLN A 71 7.71 -3.33 -8.74
CA GLN A 71 7.87 -2.24 -9.70
C GLN A 71 7.66 -2.73 -11.13
N TYR A 72 6.86 -1.98 -11.87
CA TYR A 72 6.61 -2.17 -13.29
C TYR A 72 7.09 -0.96 -14.08
N GLY A 73 7.58 -1.18 -15.30
CA GLY A 73 8.05 -0.12 -16.20
C GLY A 73 9.55 0.12 -16.07
N ASN A 74 9.96 1.40 -16.07
CA ASN A 74 11.36 1.78 -15.96
C ASN A 74 11.84 1.66 -14.51
N GLN A 75 12.70 0.66 -14.27
CA GLN A 75 13.27 0.38 -12.95
C GLN A 75 13.99 1.59 -12.33
N LEU A 76 14.60 2.46 -13.15
CA LEU A 76 15.30 3.66 -12.69
C LEU A 76 14.39 4.69 -12.02
N ASN A 77 13.08 4.66 -12.30
CA ASN A 77 12.11 5.61 -11.73
C ASN A 77 11.64 5.21 -10.32
N GLY A 78 11.97 4.02 -9.82
CA GLY A 78 11.37 3.50 -8.58
C GLY A 78 11.67 4.39 -7.37
N VAL A 79 12.93 4.82 -7.25
CA VAL A 79 13.38 5.69 -6.15
C VAL A 79 12.69 7.06 -6.21
N SER A 80 12.57 7.67 -7.40
CA SER A 80 11.95 8.98 -7.54
C SER A 80 10.44 8.93 -7.26
N MET A 81 9.76 7.85 -7.68
CA MET A 81 8.35 7.62 -7.35
C MET A 81 8.12 7.47 -5.84
N ALA A 82 8.96 6.68 -5.16
CA ALA A 82 8.89 6.53 -3.71
C ALA A 82 9.13 7.86 -2.97
N ALA A 83 10.15 8.61 -3.39
CA ALA A 83 10.47 9.91 -2.80
C ALA A 83 9.33 10.93 -3.00
N TYR A 84 8.72 10.94 -4.18
CA TYR A 84 7.56 11.78 -4.46
C TYR A 84 6.39 11.44 -3.53
N ALA A 85 6.03 10.16 -3.40
CA ALA A 85 4.93 9.72 -2.53
C ALA A 85 5.17 10.10 -1.06
N TYR A 86 6.38 9.90 -0.55
CA TYR A 86 6.74 10.28 0.82
C TYR A 86 6.64 11.80 1.04
N GLY A 87 7.08 12.61 0.07
CA GLY A 87 6.96 14.06 0.13
C GLY A 87 5.50 14.55 0.18
N GLN A 88 4.60 13.92 -0.59
CA GLN A 88 3.16 14.23 -0.54
C GLN A 88 2.57 13.91 0.83
N LEU A 89 2.86 12.72 1.39
CA LEU A 89 2.35 12.32 2.71
C LEU A 89 2.82 13.27 3.82
N GLN A 90 4.08 13.72 3.80
CA GLN A 90 4.57 14.71 4.76
C GLN A 90 3.82 16.04 4.68
N ALA A 91 3.48 16.49 3.47
CA ALA A 91 2.73 17.73 3.28
C ALA A 91 1.30 17.60 3.84
N GLU A 92 0.62 16.48 3.55
CA GLU A 92 -0.72 16.18 4.05
C GLU A 92 -0.76 16.10 5.58
N ASP A 93 0.20 15.41 6.20
CA ASP A 93 0.28 15.30 7.66
C ASP A 93 0.54 16.65 8.31
N ARG A 94 1.40 17.48 7.72
CA ARG A 94 1.63 18.86 8.20
C ARG A 94 0.36 19.69 8.16
N GLU A 95 -0.40 19.61 7.07
CA GLU A 95 -1.69 20.28 6.96
C GLU A 95 -2.69 19.79 8.03
N ARG A 96 -2.77 18.47 8.26
CA ARG A 96 -3.64 17.88 9.29
C ARG A 96 -3.28 18.37 10.69
N ILE A 97 -2.00 18.37 11.03
CA ILE A 97 -1.50 18.88 12.32
C ILE A 97 -1.84 20.36 12.49
N ASN A 98 -1.60 21.18 11.46
CA ASN A 98 -1.91 22.61 11.52
C ASN A 98 -3.41 22.89 11.75
N LYS A 99 -4.30 22.12 11.10
CA LYS A 99 -5.75 22.22 11.34
C LYS A 99 -6.12 21.85 12.77
N LEU A 100 -5.53 20.79 13.32
CA LEU A 100 -5.75 20.39 14.72
C LEU A 100 -5.27 21.45 15.71
N ILE A 101 -4.13 22.10 15.44
CA ILE A 101 -3.61 23.20 16.28
C ILE A 101 -4.51 24.44 16.15
N ALA A 102 -4.93 24.79 14.94
CA ALA A 102 -5.78 25.96 14.69
C ALA A 102 -7.19 25.82 15.27
N GLY A 103 -7.76 24.61 15.28
CA GLY A 103 -9.06 24.30 15.89
C GLY A 103 -9.02 24.10 17.42
N LYS A 104 -7.84 24.19 18.05
CA LYS A 104 -7.67 24.18 19.51
C LYS A 104 -7.68 25.59 20.12
N ARG A 105 -8.21 26.59 19.42
CA ARG A 105 -8.43 27.95 19.93
C ARG A 105 -9.88 28.16 20.32
#